data_AF-B5YKB0-F1
#
_entry.id   AF-B5YKB0-F1
#
_cell.length_a   1.000
_cell.length_b   1.000
_cell.length_c   1.000
_cell.angle_alpha   90.00
_cell.angle_beta   90.00
_cell.angle_gamma   90.00
#
_symmetry.space_group_name_H-M   'P 1'
#
loop_
_entity.id
_entity.type
_entity.pdbx_description
1 polymer ?
#
loop_
_entity_poly.entity_id
_entity_poly.type
_entity_poly.pdbx_seq_one_letter_code
_entity_poly.pdbx_strand_id
1 'polypeptide(L)'
;MTTRLIIECEEKCLHDLEDIATFLKDLVYLHDRLALLAPYNLENLKTFENIYVSDYFYRRFTRPLSEADKLKVYHIHLHSPLSIELALGIAIGFPAAAKAFVEFIKIIRDWEYDKEMKQLEVMKLKLDIAEKIKDYKDELGIANIDKISPQLKKEQIIELLEKDVIRLTRYEVKIKEVSIKNPHR
;
A
#
# COMPACT_ATOMS: atom_id res chain seq x y z
N MET A 1 -13.74 -8.36 -4.01
CA MET A 1 -14.01 -6.95 -3.60
C MET A 1 -13.23 -6.06 -4.52
N THR A 2 -13.84 -4.99 -5.01
CA THR A 2 -13.17 -4.05 -5.92
C THR A 2 -13.08 -2.73 -5.19
N THR A 3 -11.87 -2.22 -4.95
CA THR A 3 -11.68 -0.92 -4.30
C THR A 3 -11.49 0.12 -5.37
N ARG A 4 -12.54 0.88 -5.62
CA ARG A 4 -12.46 2.03 -6.51
C ARG A 4 -11.65 3.12 -5.81
N LEU A 5 -10.48 3.42 -6.35
CA LEU A 5 -9.77 4.64 -6.03
C LEU A 5 -10.14 5.68 -7.09
N ILE A 6 -10.41 6.91 -6.68
CA ILE A 6 -10.49 8.04 -7.60
C ILE A 6 -9.34 8.96 -7.23
N ILE A 7 -8.28 8.87 -8.04
CA ILE A 7 -7.06 9.65 -7.90
C ILE A 7 -7.23 10.87 -8.78
N GLU A 8 -7.77 11.95 -8.22
CA GLU A 8 -7.87 13.20 -8.94
C GLU A 8 -6.56 13.96 -8.84
N CYS A 9 -5.89 14.02 -9.97
CA CYS A 9 -4.73 14.85 -10.16
C CYS A 9 -5.18 16.23 -10.64
N GLU A 10 -4.79 17.28 -9.94
CA GLU A 10 -5.02 18.68 -10.37
C GLU A 10 -4.41 18.87 -11.77
N GLU A 11 -4.92 19.80 -12.59
CA GLU A 11 -4.52 19.99 -14.01
C GLU A 11 -2.99 20.06 -14.23
N LYS A 12 -2.22 20.47 -13.21
CA LYS A 12 -0.76 20.46 -13.22
C LYS A 12 -0.12 19.06 -13.26
N CYS A 13 -0.76 18.02 -12.71
CA CYS A 13 -0.24 16.64 -12.71
C CYS A 13 -0.09 16.04 -14.11
N LEU A 14 -0.90 16.50 -15.08
CA LEU A 14 -0.85 15.98 -16.45
C LEU A 14 0.48 16.28 -17.15
N HIS A 15 1.28 17.19 -16.60
CA HIS A 15 2.60 17.53 -17.12
C HIS A 15 3.73 16.58 -16.68
N ASP A 16 3.50 15.68 -15.72
CA ASP A 16 4.52 14.72 -15.31
C ASP A 16 3.96 13.29 -15.15
N LEU A 17 3.85 12.58 -16.28
CA LEU A 17 3.48 11.16 -16.31
C LEU A 17 4.42 10.30 -15.44
N GLU A 18 5.66 10.76 -15.20
CA GLU A 18 6.63 10.09 -14.35
C GLU A 18 6.18 10.09 -12.88
N ASP A 19 5.60 11.19 -12.40
CA ASP A 19 5.09 11.28 -11.03
C ASP A 19 3.90 10.36 -10.80
N ILE A 20 2.96 10.31 -11.75
CA ILE A 20 1.80 9.41 -11.69
C ILE A 20 2.27 7.95 -11.73
N ALA A 21 3.19 7.61 -12.65
CA ALA A 21 3.74 6.26 -12.75
C ALA A 21 4.49 5.86 -11.48
N THR A 22 5.25 6.78 -10.88
CA THR A 22 6.01 6.54 -9.66
C THR A 22 5.07 6.38 -8.46
N PHE A 23 4.04 7.22 -8.34
CA PHE A 23 2.99 7.08 -7.32
C PHE A 23 2.30 5.72 -7.42
N LEU A 24 1.87 5.32 -8.62
CA LEU A 24 1.22 4.02 -8.85
C LEU A 24 2.15 2.85 -8.52
N LYS A 25 3.43 2.96 -8.88
CA LYS A 25 4.44 1.96 -8.54
C LYS A 25 4.55 1.81 -7.02
N ASP A 26 4.65 2.91 -6.28
CA ASP A 26 4.77 2.87 -4.82
C ASP A 26 3.50 2.38 -4.13
N LEU A 27 2.34 2.64 -4.74
CA LEU A 27 1.06 2.11 -4.29
C LEU A 27 0.99 0.59 -4.47
N VAL A 28 1.56 0.06 -5.56
CA VAL A 28 1.78 -1.39 -5.74
C VAL A 28 2.75 -1.95 -4.69
N TYR A 29 3.77 -1.20 -4.28
CA TYR A 29 4.75 -1.66 -3.28
C TYR A 29 4.07 -1.85 -1.92
N LEU A 30 3.30 -0.84 -1.50
CA LEU A 30 2.53 -0.89 -0.27
C LEU A 30 1.53 -2.06 -0.28
N HIS A 31 0.78 -2.20 -1.38
CA HIS A 31 -0.16 -3.30 -1.54
C HIS A 31 0.53 -4.67 -1.41
N ASP A 32 1.59 -4.90 -2.18
CA ASP A 32 2.20 -6.22 -2.26
C ASP A 32 2.93 -6.61 -0.96
N ARG A 33 3.48 -5.65 -0.22
CA ARG A 33 3.99 -5.91 1.13
C ARG A 33 2.88 -6.35 2.07
N LEU A 34 1.75 -5.64 2.10
CA LEU A 34 0.59 -6.07 2.90
C LEU A 34 0.07 -7.44 2.48
N ALA A 35 0.08 -7.72 1.16
CA ALA A 35 -0.26 -9.00 0.58
C ALA A 35 0.59 -10.16 1.09
N LEU A 36 1.89 -9.96 1.15
CA LEU A 36 2.85 -10.97 1.60
C LEU A 36 2.81 -11.21 3.10
N LEU A 37 2.49 -10.17 3.89
CA LEU A 37 2.38 -10.31 5.33
C LEU A 37 1.17 -11.15 5.73
N ALA A 38 0.11 -11.19 4.90
CA ALA A 38 -1.09 -11.93 5.23
C ALA A 38 -0.82 -13.41 5.58
N PRO A 39 -1.56 -13.99 6.56
CA PRO A 39 -1.26 -15.30 7.12
C PRO A 39 -1.10 -16.45 6.13
N TYR A 40 -1.85 -16.45 5.03
CA TYR A 40 -1.76 -17.50 4.01
C TYR A 40 -0.53 -17.37 3.09
N ASN A 41 0.11 -16.20 3.05
CA ASN A 41 1.36 -15.95 2.32
C ASN A 41 2.60 -16.00 3.22
N LEU A 42 2.42 -16.19 4.54
CA LEU A 42 3.52 -16.26 5.51
C LEU A 42 4.53 -17.37 5.22
N GLU A 43 4.12 -18.50 4.62
CA GLU A 43 5.07 -19.55 4.26
C GLU A 43 5.99 -19.13 3.10
N ASN A 44 5.51 -18.26 2.21
CA ASN A 44 6.33 -17.69 1.16
C ASN A 44 7.44 -16.81 1.74
N LEU A 45 7.21 -16.16 2.91
CA LEU A 45 8.20 -15.28 3.56
C LEU A 45 9.55 -15.97 3.86
N LYS A 46 9.59 -17.29 4.08
CA LYS A 46 10.88 -18.01 4.25
C LYS A 46 11.71 -18.06 2.97
N THR A 47 11.04 -18.07 1.83
CA THR A 47 11.69 -18.31 0.53
C THR A 47 12.33 -17.04 -0.03
N PHE A 48 11.90 -15.86 0.43
CA PHE A 48 12.41 -14.60 -0.11
C PHE A 48 12.87 -13.60 0.97
N GLU A 49 13.24 -14.05 2.18
CA GLU A 49 13.56 -13.23 3.38
C GLU A 49 14.37 -11.95 3.08
N ASN A 50 15.41 -12.05 2.23
CA ASN A 50 16.28 -10.92 1.87
C ASN A 50 15.70 -9.95 0.83
N ILE A 51 14.63 -10.33 0.14
CA ILE A 51 14.02 -9.58 -0.96
C ILE A 51 12.94 -8.63 -0.42
N TYR A 52 12.23 -9.03 0.64
CA TYR A 52 11.08 -8.29 1.21
C TYR A 52 11.41 -6.94 1.84
N VAL A 53 12.57 -6.86 2.48
CA VAL A 53 13.02 -5.71 3.27
C VAL A 53 13.78 -4.68 2.44
N SER A 54 14.02 -4.98 1.16
CA SER A 54 14.78 -4.12 0.27
C SER A 54 13.90 -3.09 -0.42
N ASP A 55 14.39 -1.86 -0.56
CA ASP A 55 13.81 -0.86 -1.47
C ASP A 55 13.92 -1.29 -2.95
N TYR A 56 14.70 -2.34 -3.24
CA TYR A 56 14.86 -2.97 -4.55
C TYR A 56 13.89 -4.13 -4.79
N PHE A 57 12.80 -4.20 -4.02
CA PHE A 57 11.81 -5.28 -3.98
C PHE A 57 11.43 -5.89 -5.35
N TYR A 58 11.38 -5.09 -6.44
CA TYR A 58 11.11 -5.59 -7.81
C TYR A 58 12.26 -5.48 -8.82
N ARG A 59 13.44 -4.96 -8.45
CA ARG A 59 14.53 -4.80 -9.43
C ARG A 59 15.20 -6.12 -9.83
N ARG A 60 15.00 -7.19 -9.07
CA ARG A 60 15.60 -8.51 -9.33
C ARG A 60 14.61 -9.65 -9.56
N PHE A 61 13.33 -9.49 -9.22
CA PHE A 61 12.32 -10.54 -9.27
C PHE A 61 10.98 -10.00 -9.78
N THR A 62 10.19 -10.86 -10.44
CA THR A 62 8.77 -10.59 -10.73
C THR A 62 7.98 -10.40 -9.44
N ARG A 63 6.78 -9.81 -9.51
CA ARG A 63 5.90 -9.65 -8.35
C ARG A 63 5.65 -11.02 -7.67
N PRO A 64 6.04 -11.22 -6.39
CA PRO A 64 5.98 -12.51 -5.68
C PRO A 64 4.58 -12.82 -5.13
N LEU A 65 3.55 -12.40 -5.88
CA LEU A 65 2.15 -12.68 -5.60
C LEU A 65 1.59 -13.52 -6.73
N SER A 66 0.61 -14.35 -6.40
CA SER A 66 -0.18 -15.02 -7.43
C SER A 66 -0.91 -13.98 -8.28
N GLU A 67 -1.22 -14.31 -9.53
CA GLU A 67 -2.04 -13.42 -10.38
C GLU A 67 -3.40 -13.08 -9.77
N ALA A 68 -3.92 -13.90 -8.85
CA ALA A 68 -5.17 -13.66 -8.16
C ALA A 68 -5.04 -12.56 -7.08
N ASP A 69 -3.85 -12.42 -6.47
CA ASP A 69 -3.62 -11.51 -5.34
C ASP A 69 -3.02 -10.18 -5.77
N LYS A 70 -2.50 -10.08 -7.00
CA LYS A 70 -1.93 -8.83 -7.52
C LYS A 70 -2.98 -7.73 -7.58
N LEU A 71 -2.60 -6.55 -7.09
CA LEU A 71 -3.30 -5.30 -7.42
C LEU A 71 -3.34 -5.13 -8.94
N LYS A 72 -4.53 -4.90 -9.47
CA LYS A 72 -4.79 -4.69 -10.90
C LYS A 72 -5.46 -3.34 -11.11
N VAL A 73 -5.17 -2.72 -12.25
CA VAL A 73 -5.99 -1.61 -12.72
C VAL A 73 -7.21 -2.21 -13.42
N TYR A 74 -8.39 -1.79 -12.99
CA TYR A 74 -9.67 -2.22 -13.57
C TYR A 74 -10.10 -1.26 -14.68
N HIS A 75 -10.05 0.05 -14.42
CA HIS A 75 -10.36 1.10 -15.40
C HIS A 75 -9.46 2.31 -15.21
N ILE A 76 -9.15 2.98 -16.32
CA ILE A 76 -8.53 4.31 -16.34
C ILE A 76 -9.46 5.22 -17.13
N HIS A 77 -9.90 6.31 -16.51
CA HIS A 77 -10.64 7.39 -17.18
C HIS A 77 -9.69 8.57 -17.35
N LEU A 78 -9.25 8.79 -18.59
CA LEU A 78 -8.27 9.82 -18.97
C LEU A 78 -8.87 11.24 -19.10
N HIS A 79 -9.98 11.52 -18.43
CA HIS A 79 -10.53 12.87 -18.40
C HIS A 79 -9.84 13.68 -17.31
N SER A 80 -9.98 15.01 -17.32
CA SER A 80 -9.62 15.83 -16.15
C SER A 80 -10.86 15.89 -15.25
N PRO A 81 -10.79 15.40 -14.01
CA PRO A 81 -9.65 14.77 -13.36
C PRO A 81 -9.42 13.31 -13.76
N LEU A 82 -8.15 12.88 -13.75
CA LEU A 82 -7.79 11.47 -13.98
C LEU A 82 -8.53 10.60 -12.96
N SER A 83 -8.96 9.41 -13.35
CA SER A 83 -9.54 8.44 -12.41
C SER A 83 -9.03 7.04 -12.71
N ILE A 84 -8.60 6.32 -11.68
CA ILE A 84 -7.95 5.01 -11.79
C ILE A 84 -8.64 4.06 -10.82
N GLU A 85 -9.51 3.21 -11.34
CA GLU A 85 -10.16 2.18 -10.54
C GLU A 85 -9.23 0.99 -10.35
N LEU A 86 -9.04 0.56 -9.10
CA LEU A 86 -8.20 -0.58 -8.78
C LEU A 86 -9.05 -1.79 -8.38
N ALA A 87 -8.61 -2.97 -8.82
CA ALA A 87 -9.12 -4.24 -8.34
C ALA A 87 -8.14 -4.81 -7.32
N LEU A 88 -8.61 -4.97 -6.09
CA LEU A 88 -7.91 -5.72 -5.06
C LEU A 88 -8.21 -7.21 -5.28
N GLY A 89 -7.16 -7.96 -5.56
CA GLY A 89 -7.21 -9.41 -5.56
C GLY A 89 -7.54 -9.91 -4.15
N ILE A 90 -8.81 -10.24 -3.89
CA ILE A 90 -9.20 -10.94 -2.67
C ILE A 90 -9.37 -12.40 -3.03
N ALA A 91 -8.27 -13.13 -3.17
CA ALA A 91 -8.36 -14.56 -2.91
C ALA A 91 -8.88 -14.75 -1.48
N ILE A 92 -9.57 -15.85 -1.24
CA ILE A 92 -10.44 -16.13 -0.07
C ILE A 92 -9.75 -15.99 1.32
N GLY A 93 -8.45 -15.70 1.40
CA GLY A 93 -7.68 -15.47 2.63
C GLY A 93 -7.26 -14.02 2.95
N PHE A 94 -7.67 -13.00 2.19
CA PHE A 94 -7.05 -11.66 2.25
C PHE A 94 -7.89 -10.44 2.73
N PRO A 95 -8.96 -10.57 3.54
CA PRO A 95 -9.78 -9.40 3.88
C PRO A 95 -9.04 -8.36 4.74
N ALA A 96 -8.13 -8.79 5.61
CA ALA A 96 -7.45 -7.93 6.56
C ALA A 96 -6.49 -6.94 5.89
N ALA A 97 -5.63 -7.44 5.01
CA ALA A 97 -4.66 -6.60 4.33
C ALA A 97 -5.30 -5.76 3.21
N ALA A 98 -6.40 -6.21 2.60
CA ALA A 98 -7.23 -5.34 1.77
C ALA A 98 -7.81 -4.17 2.59
N LYS A 99 -8.28 -4.41 3.83
CA LYS A 99 -8.72 -3.33 4.74
C LYS A 99 -7.58 -2.40 5.14
N ALA A 100 -6.44 -2.96 5.59
CA ALA A 100 -5.27 -2.18 5.97
C ALA A 100 -4.78 -1.30 4.82
N PHE A 101 -4.76 -1.85 3.60
CA PHE A 101 -4.43 -1.10 2.40
C PHE A 101 -5.39 0.08 2.21
N VAL A 102 -6.70 -0.14 2.26
CA VAL A 102 -7.70 0.95 2.15
C VAL A 102 -7.52 2.01 3.23
N GLU A 103 -7.27 1.62 4.49
CA GLU A 103 -7.04 2.58 5.58
C GLU A 103 -5.78 3.41 5.37
N PHE A 104 -4.69 2.82 4.86
CA PHE A 104 -3.50 3.60 4.49
C PHE A 104 -3.76 4.55 3.32
N ILE A 105 -4.53 4.13 2.30
CA ILE A 105 -4.93 5.02 1.22
C ILE A 105 -5.76 6.20 1.76
N LYS A 106 -6.65 5.98 2.75
CA LYS A 106 -7.39 7.09 3.39
C LYS A 106 -6.47 8.02 4.16
N ILE A 107 -5.49 7.49 4.89
CA ILE A 107 -4.45 8.30 5.55
C ILE A 107 -3.71 9.16 4.52
N ILE A 108 -3.31 8.57 3.39
CA ILE A 108 -2.62 9.29 2.30
C ILE A 108 -3.53 10.37 1.70
N ARG A 109 -4.82 10.07 1.49
CA ARG A 109 -5.82 11.00 0.97
C ARG A 109 -6.03 12.21 1.87
N ASP A 110 -6.17 11.96 3.18
CA ASP A 110 -6.47 12.98 4.18
C ASP A 110 -5.22 13.76 4.61
N TRP A 111 -4.06 13.43 4.02
CA TRP A 111 -2.80 14.07 4.32
C TRP A 111 -2.60 15.36 3.52
N GLU A 112 -2.58 16.49 4.21
CA GLU A 112 -2.13 17.75 3.64
C GLU A 112 -0.61 17.86 3.85
N TYR A 113 0.19 17.55 2.83
CA TYR A 113 1.63 17.73 2.93
C TYR A 113 2.00 19.20 2.78
N ASP A 114 2.11 19.91 3.91
CA ASP A 114 2.75 21.23 3.93
C ASP A 114 4.28 21.06 4.01
N LYS A 115 4.98 21.55 2.97
CA LYS A 115 6.45 21.50 2.88
C LYS A 115 7.12 22.30 4.01
N GLU A 116 6.40 23.18 4.71
CA GLU A 116 6.89 24.02 5.81
C GLU A 116 6.68 23.39 7.21
N MET A 117 5.71 22.49 7.41
CA MET A 117 5.32 21.90 8.72
C MET A 117 5.85 20.46 8.97
N LYS A 118 7.05 20.16 8.49
CA LYS A 118 7.51 18.78 8.25
C LYS A 118 7.64 17.83 9.44
N GLN A 119 8.01 18.27 10.65
CA GLN A 119 8.40 17.31 11.70
C GLN A 119 7.21 16.82 12.54
N LEU A 120 6.38 17.73 13.03
CA LEU A 120 5.22 17.39 13.87
C LEU A 120 4.18 16.62 13.08
N GLU A 121 3.97 16.99 11.83
CA GLU A 121 3.04 16.29 10.95
C GLU A 121 3.57 14.89 10.63
N VAL A 122 4.84 14.72 10.23
CA VAL A 122 5.40 13.38 10.02
C VAL A 122 5.33 12.52 11.29
N MET A 123 5.51 13.10 12.49
CA MET A 123 5.31 12.37 13.74
C MET A 123 3.85 11.93 13.93
N LYS A 124 2.88 12.80 13.66
CA LYS A 124 1.45 12.46 13.71
C LYS A 124 1.11 11.35 12.71
N LEU A 125 1.60 11.46 11.47
CA LEU A 125 1.43 10.44 10.45
C LEU A 125 1.98 9.08 10.90
N LYS A 126 3.17 9.07 11.51
CA LYS A 126 3.74 7.84 12.06
C LYS A 126 2.88 7.23 13.16
N LEU A 127 2.30 8.07 14.03
CA LEU A 127 1.39 7.59 15.07
C LEU A 127 0.12 6.98 14.46
N ASP A 128 -0.49 7.64 13.48
CA ASP A 128 -1.68 7.14 12.78
C ASP A 128 -1.39 5.80 12.07
N ILE A 129 -0.25 5.71 11.38
CA ILE A 129 0.20 4.46 10.73
C ILE A 129 0.43 3.36 11.77
N ALA A 130 1.13 3.67 12.87
CA ALA A 130 1.43 2.70 13.92
C ALA A 130 0.15 2.17 14.60
N GLU A 131 -0.85 3.03 14.81
CA GLU A 131 -2.16 2.63 15.32
C GLU A 131 -2.86 1.67 14.36
N LYS A 132 -2.91 1.99 13.05
CA LYS A 132 -3.50 1.08 12.05
C LYS A 132 -2.75 -0.24 11.95
N ILE A 133 -1.42 -0.22 11.97
CA ILE A 133 -0.62 -1.47 11.97
C ILE A 133 -0.94 -2.30 13.21
N LYS A 134 -1.11 -1.67 14.38
CA LYS A 134 -1.49 -2.36 15.62
C LYS A 134 -2.85 -3.03 15.49
N ASP A 135 -3.85 -2.33 14.94
CA ASP A 135 -5.20 -2.87 14.73
C ASP A 135 -5.22 -4.11 13.84
N TYR A 136 -4.32 -4.17 12.86
CA TYR A 136 -4.25 -5.28 11.90
C TYR A 136 -3.13 -6.28 12.19
N LYS A 137 -2.33 -6.12 13.26
CA LYS A 137 -1.07 -6.87 13.47
C LYS A 137 -1.24 -8.38 13.43
N ASP A 138 -2.28 -8.90 14.08
CA ASP A 138 -2.53 -10.34 14.15
C ASP A 138 -3.10 -10.86 12.81
N GLU A 139 -4.01 -10.10 12.21
CA GLU A 139 -4.63 -10.43 10.93
C GLU A 139 -3.67 -10.33 9.74
N LEU A 140 -2.64 -9.48 9.85
CA LEU A 140 -1.50 -9.35 8.92
C LEU A 140 -0.38 -10.34 9.24
N GLY A 141 -0.57 -11.29 10.16
CA GLY A 141 0.47 -12.28 10.47
C GLY A 141 1.73 -11.73 11.16
N ILE A 142 1.81 -10.42 11.42
CA ILE A 142 3.00 -9.73 11.96
C ILE A 142 3.39 -10.31 13.31
N ALA A 143 2.41 -10.70 14.14
CA ALA A 143 2.67 -11.31 15.44
C ALA A 143 3.53 -12.59 15.38
N ASN A 144 3.47 -13.33 14.28
CA ASN A 144 4.15 -14.61 14.10
C ASN A 144 5.45 -14.53 13.27
N ILE A 145 5.81 -13.36 12.74
CA ILE A 145 6.95 -13.20 11.82
C ILE A 145 8.25 -13.75 12.40
N ASP A 146 8.62 -13.40 13.64
CA ASP A 146 9.89 -13.86 14.22
C ASP A 146 9.97 -15.40 14.37
N LYS A 147 8.82 -16.08 14.45
CA LYS A 147 8.75 -17.56 14.49
C LYS A 147 8.94 -18.18 13.11
N ILE A 148 8.59 -17.44 12.07
CA ILE A 148 8.59 -17.90 10.67
C ILE A 148 9.92 -17.58 10.01
N SER A 149 10.46 -16.38 10.25
CA SER A 149 11.72 -15.88 9.71
C SER A 149 12.48 -15.17 10.84
N PRO A 150 13.32 -15.89 11.62
CA PRO A 150 14.09 -15.32 12.73
C PRO A 150 14.98 -14.13 12.35
N GLN A 151 15.38 -14.04 11.08
CA GLN A 151 16.19 -12.97 10.52
C GLN A 151 15.41 -11.67 10.32
N LEU A 152 14.08 -11.77 10.18
CA LEU A 152 13.20 -10.65 9.89
C LEU A 152 12.54 -10.22 11.19
N LYS A 153 12.82 -8.99 11.62
CA LYS A 153 12.24 -8.45 12.84
C LYS A 153 10.93 -7.73 12.53
N LYS A 154 9.94 -7.89 13.40
CA LYS A 154 8.68 -7.12 13.35
C LYS A 154 8.91 -5.63 13.18
N GLU A 155 9.87 -5.06 13.90
CA GLU A 155 10.16 -3.63 13.88
C GLU A 155 10.59 -3.17 12.48
N GLN A 156 11.39 -3.98 11.76
CA GLN A 156 11.83 -3.66 10.40
C GLN A 156 10.66 -3.63 9.41
N ILE A 157 9.70 -4.55 9.56
CA ILE A 157 8.48 -4.55 8.73
C ILE A 157 7.63 -3.31 8.99
N ILE A 158 7.45 -2.94 10.26
CA ILE A 158 6.69 -1.75 10.64
C ILE A 158 7.35 -0.50 10.04
N GLU A 159 8.66 -0.33 10.21
CA GLU A 159 9.41 0.79 9.64
C GLU A 159 9.28 0.88 8.11
N LEU A 160 9.19 -0.26 7.43
CA LEU A 160 9.03 -0.30 5.99
C LEU A 160 7.63 0.12 5.53
N LEU A 161 6.59 -0.37 6.20
CA LEU A 161 5.22 0.07 5.93
C LEU A 161 5.07 1.57 6.19
N GLU A 162 5.64 2.06 7.30
CA GLU A 162 5.71 3.50 7.59
C GLU A 162 6.39 4.28 6.47
N LYS A 163 7.57 3.82 6.02
CA LYS A 163 8.31 4.47 4.93
C LYS A 163 7.51 4.49 3.63
N ASP A 164 6.82 3.42 3.28
CA ASP A 164 6.02 3.35 2.05
C ASP A 164 4.85 4.33 2.09
N VAL A 165 4.11 4.40 3.21
CA VAL A 165 2.99 5.34 3.38
C VAL A 165 3.50 6.78 3.38
N ILE A 166 4.56 7.09 4.13
CA ILE A 166 5.18 8.43 4.15
C ILE A 166 5.73 8.83 2.79
N ARG A 167 6.24 7.88 1.99
CA ARG A 167 6.69 8.16 0.63
C ARG A 167 5.51 8.53 -0.26
N LEU A 168 4.39 7.81 -0.13
CA LEU A 168 3.16 8.08 -0.87
C LEU A 168 2.56 9.46 -0.56
N THR A 169 2.73 9.99 0.65
CA THR A 169 2.24 11.34 1.00
C THR A 169 3.10 12.49 0.46
N ARG A 170 4.27 12.21 -0.12
CA ARG A 170 5.17 13.24 -0.67
C ARG A 170 4.89 13.58 -2.13
N TYR A 171 4.12 12.76 -2.83
CA TYR A 171 3.75 13.01 -4.20
C TYR A 171 2.76 14.16 -4.28
N GLU A 172 2.83 14.96 -5.35
CA GLU A 172 1.84 16.02 -5.61
C GLU A 172 0.50 15.44 -6.12
N VAL A 173 0.47 14.12 -6.39
CA VAL A 173 -0.73 13.35 -6.72
C VAL A 173 -1.66 13.30 -5.50
N LYS A 174 -2.84 13.91 -5.62
CA LYS A 174 -3.88 13.84 -4.59
C LYS A 174 -4.85 12.70 -4.85
N ILE A 175 -5.23 12.00 -3.80
CA ILE A 175 -6.36 11.08 -3.82
C ILE A 175 -7.59 11.90 -3.44
N LYS A 176 -8.71 11.75 -4.15
CA LYS A 176 -9.96 12.44 -3.78
C LYS A 176 -10.98 11.54 -3.17
N GLU A 177 -11.15 10.35 -3.74
CA GLU A 177 -12.14 9.40 -3.25
C GLU A 177 -11.52 8.01 -3.09
N VAL A 178 -11.93 7.34 -2.02
CA VAL A 178 -11.65 5.94 -1.76
C VAL A 178 -12.99 5.29 -1.49
N SER A 179 -13.49 4.48 -2.41
CA SER A 179 -14.75 3.74 -2.26
C SER A 179 -14.56 2.24 -2.44
N ILE A 180 -15.18 1.47 -1.57
CA ILE A 180 -15.17 0.01 -1.63
C ILE A 180 -16.46 -0.44 -2.30
N LYS A 181 -16.36 -1.17 -3.42
CA LYS A 181 -17.49 -1.85 -4.05
C LYS A 181 -17.35 -3.35 -3.82
N ASN A 182 -18.41 -3.97 -3.30
CA ASN A 182 -18.49 -5.42 -3.28
C ASN A 182 -19.07 -5.91 -4.62
N PRO A 183 -18.38 -6.76 -5.39
CA PRO A 183 -18.87 -7.23 -6.69
C PRO A 183 -20.12 -8.13 -6.60
N HIS A 184 -20.63 -8.41 -5.41
CA HIS A 184 -21.77 -9.31 -5.17
C HIS A 184 -22.91 -8.66 -4.36
N ARG A 185 -23.01 -7.33 -4.34
CA ARG A 185 -24.18 -6.60 -3.82
C ARG A 185 -24.57 -5.47 -4.76
#